data_AF-A0AAV7QHK5-F1
#
_entry.id   AF-A0AAV7QHK5-F1
#
_cell.length_a   1.000
_cell.length_b   1.000
_cell.length_c   1.000
_cell.angle_alpha   90.00
_cell.angle_beta   90.00
_cell.angle_gamma   90.00
#
_symmetry.space_group_name_H-M   'P 1'
#
loop_
_entity.id
_entity.type
_entity.pdbx_description
1 polymer ?
#
loop_
_entity_poly.entity_id
_entity_poly.type
_entity_poly.pdbx_seq_one_letter_code
_entity_poly.pdbx_strand_id
1 'polypeptide(L)'
;MLTLAQVLLALNKGDWMVSVDLQDAYFHIPILKSHRKYLRFVVGSQHYQFAVLPFGLTSAPRVFTKVMSVVAAELRRKGITVFPYLDDWLIKAKSPELVLHHLQSTTQLLFDLDFSVNVPKSHLEPSQRLLFIGAVLDTTLNQAFPPPQRIQDIQALVPMFQNGAVIPVLKVLRLLGLFASCILLVTHARWHMRALQWCLRRQWSQHKGDIEGSVKISRDAATDLKWWIADDNLCRGRPFTQPPPVTTVITDASTLGWGAHLGDLEIKGLWSPEERMLELRAVRLALKAFLPSLRGQSVQVLTDHTTAMWYINKQGGVGSYLLCI
;
A
#
# COMPACT_ATOMS: atom_id res chain seq x y z
N MET A 1 3.48 -10.96 8.42
CA MET A 1 2.19 -10.96 7.72
C MET A 1 2.49 -10.57 6.28
N LEU A 2 1.88 -11.25 5.30
CA LEU A 2 2.00 -10.89 3.90
C LEU A 2 1.47 -9.46 3.67
N THR A 3 2.09 -8.72 2.75
CA THR A 3 1.65 -7.37 2.37
C THR A 3 1.41 -7.30 0.88
N LEU A 4 0.54 -6.37 0.45
CA LEU A 4 0.31 -6.12 -0.99
C LEU A 4 1.62 -5.82 -1.73
N ALA A 5 2.54 -5.05 -1.14
CA ALA A 5 3.83 -4.77 -1.76
C ALA A 5 4.62 -6.06 -2.08
N GLN A 6 4.62 -7.05 -1.18
CA GLN A 6 5.28 -8.34 -1.43
C GLN A 6 4.58 -9.16 -2.52
N VAL A 7 3.25 -9.11 -2.59
CA VAL A 7 2.48 -9.77 -3.65
C VAL A 7 2.81 -9.17 -5.01
N LEU A 8 2.79 -7.84 -5.12
CA LEU A 8 3.13 -7.13 -6.36
C LEU A 8 4.54 -7.50 -6.84
N LEU A 9 5.55 -7.44 -5.97
CA LEU A 9 6.92 -7.80 -6.32
C LEU A 9 7.10 -9.25 -6.80
N ALA A 10 6.21 -10.15 -6.37
CA ALA A 10 6.29 -11.56 -6.74
C ALA A 10 5.54 -11.90 -8.03
N LEU A 11 4.61 -11.06 -8.49
CA LEU A 11 3.86 -11.27 -9.73
C LEU A 11 4.69 -10.87 -10.96
N ASN A 12 4.43 -11.55 -12.07
CA ASN A 12 5.06 -11.25 -13.36
C ASN A 12 4.01 -11.09 -14.45
N LYS A 13 4.42 -10.43 -15.53
CA LYS A 13 3.62 -10.35 -16.75
C LYS A 13 3.23 -11.76 -17.22
N GLY A 14 1.94 -11.94 -17.49
CA GLY A 14 1.37 -13.19 -18.00
C GLY A 14 1.07 -14.26 -16.95
N ASP A 15 1.41 -14.06 -15.67
CA ASP A 15 1.05 -15.02 -14.61
C ASP A 15 -0.47 -15.22 -14.56
N TRP A 16 -0.92 -16.47 -14.51
CA TRP A 16 -2.31 -16.84 -14.28
C TRP A 16 -2.58 -16.95 -12.79
N MET A 17 -3.73 -16.45 -12.36
CA MET A 17 -4.07 -16.33 -10.95
C MET A 17 -5.47 -16.89 -10.68
N VAL A 18 -5.66 -17.37 -9.45
CA VAL A 18 -6.96 -17.64 -8.83
C VAL A 18 -6.90 -17.14 -7.39
N SER A 19 -8.05 -16.80 -6.82
CA SER A 19 -8.15 -16.42 -5.41
C SER A 19 -9.17 -17.27 -4.67
N VAL A 20 -8.81 -17.73 -3.49
CA VAL A 20 -9.62 -18.56 -2.59
C VAL A 20 -9.92 -17.74 -1.34
N ASP A 21 -11.20 -17.57 -1.01
CA ASP A 21 -11.67 -16.98 0.24
C ASP A 21 -12.05 -18.12 1.20
N LEU A 22 -11.53 -18.12 2.41
CA LEU A 22 -11.90 -19.11 3.44
C LEU A 22 -13.16 -18.67 4.17
N GLN A 23 -14.18 -19.52 4.21
CA GLN A 23 -15.37 -19.29 5.01
C GLN A 23 -15.02 -19.33 6.50
N ASP A 24 -15.55 -18.40 7.30
CA ASP A 24 -15.47 -18.41 8.76
C ASP A 24 -14.06 -18.73 9.32
N ALA A 25 -13.03 -18.19 8.66
CA ALA A 25 -11.63 -18.59 8.82
C ALA A 25 -11.18 -18.74 10.29
N TYR A 26 -11.48 -17.78 11.16
CA TYR A 26 -11.08 -17.85 12.57
C TYR A 26 -11.81 -18.95 13.36
N PHE A 27 -13.05 -19.28 13.03
CA PHE A 27 -13.83 -20.27 13.77
C PHE A 27 -13.31 -21.71 13.61
N HIS A 28 -12.38 -21.94 12.68
CA HIS A 28 -11.67 -23.20 12.54
C HIS A 28 -10.59 -23.41 13.62
N ILE A 29 -10.19 -22.37 14.34
CA ILE A 29 -9.11 -22.45 15.32
C ILE A 29 -9.68 -22.60 16.74
N PRO A 30 -9.50 -23.76 17.40
CA PRO A 30 -10.02 -23.97 18.74
C PRO A 30 -9.28 -23.14 19.79
N ILE A 31 -10.04 -22.65 20.78
CA ILE A 31 -9.48 -22.00 21.97
C ILE A 31 -9.32 -23.03 23.08
N LEU A 32 -8.14 -22.99 23.72
CA LEU A 32 -7.83 -23.79 24.90
C LEU A 32 -8.91 -23.63 25.97
N LYS A 33 -9.42 -24.75 26.50
CA LYS A 33 -10.55 -24.76 27.44
C LYS A 33 -10.36 -23.79 28.63
N SER A 34 -9.14 -23.68 29.17
CA SER A 34 -8.82 -22.77 30.28
C SER A 34 -8.91 -21.28 29.94
N HIS A 35 -8.81 -20.91 28.65
CA HIS A 35 -8.88 -19.52 28.17
C HIS A 35 -10.29 -19.09 27.76
N ARG A 36 -11.23 -20.02 27.52
CA ARG A 36 -12.60 -19.72 27.06
C ARG A 36 -13.36 -18.79 28.02
N LYS A 37 -13.01 -18.81 29.30
CA LYS A 37 -13.59 -17.92 30.33
C LYS A 37 -13.38 -16.43 30.05
N TYR A 38 -12.34 -16.05 29.30
CA TYR A 38 -12.06 -14.67 28.90
C TYR A 38 -12.84 -14.23 27.67
N LEU A 39 -13.54 -15.15 26.99
CA LEU A 39 -14.28 -14.92 25.75
C LEU A 39 -15.79 -15.11 25.96
N ARG A 40 -16.27 -14.76 27.15
CA ARG A 40 -17.69 -14.84 27.51
C ARG A 40 -18.41 -13.56 27.11
N PHE A 41 -19.64 -13.71 26.65
CA PHE A 41 -20.52 -12.59 26.31
C PHE A 41 -21.97 -12.94 26.69
N VAL A 42 -22.82 -11.92 26.72
CA VAL A 42 -24.23 -12.03 27.12
C VAL A 42 -25.11 -11.57 25.97
N VAL A 43 -26.16 -12.35 25.67
CA VAL A 43 -27.23 -11.95 24.75
C VAL A 43 -28.55 -12.12 25.49
N GLY A 44 -29.24 -11.01 25.76
CA GLY A 44 -30.41 -11.00 26.63
C GLY A 44 -30.03 -11.46 28.06
N SER A 45 -30.63 -12.56 28.52
CA SER A 45 -30.34 -13.18 29.82
C SER A 45 -29.41 -14.39 29.75
N GLN A 46 -28.92 -14.75 28.56
CA GLN A 46 -28.14 -15.97 28.35
C GLN A 46 -26.63 -15.67 28.24
N HIS A 47 -25.83 -16.52 28.88
CA HIS A 47 -24.37 -16.45 28.84
C HIS A 47 -23.80 -17.42 27.82
N TYR A 48 -22.95 -16.90 26.94
CA TYR A 48 -22.25 -17.68 25.93
C TYR A 48 -20.75 -17.59 26.14
N GLN A 49 -20.02 -18.58 25.63
CA GLN A 49 -18.56 -18.57 25.61
C GLN A 49 -18.07 -19.08 24.26
N PHE A 50 -17.11 -18.38 23.66
CA PHE A 50 -16.48 -18.86 22.45
C PHE A 50 -15.61 -20.10 22.73
N ALA A 51 -15.81 -21.16 21.96
CA ALA A 51 -14.96 -22.35 21.97
C ALA A 51 -13.84 -22.30 20.92
N VAL A 52 -13.98 -21.39 19.96
CA VAL A 52 -13.11 -21.15 18.81
C VAL A 52 -12.70 -19.70 18.77
N LEU A 53 -11.72 -19.34 17.95
CA LEU A 53 -11.13 -18.01 17.89
C LEU A 53 -12.15 -16.99 17.35
N PRO A 54 -12.58 -15.99 18.15
CA PRO A 54 -13.61 -15.06 17.71
C PRO A 54 -13.04 -13.89 16.89
N PHE A 55 -13.88 -13.32 16.04
CA PHE A 55 -13.62 -12.00 15.46
C PHE A 55 -13.57 -10.92 16.56
N GLY A 56 -12.76 -9.88 16.34
CA GLY A 56 -12.58 -8.78 17.30
C GLY A 56 -11.49 -9.02 18.35
N LEU A 57 -11.00 -10.26 18.51
CA LEU A 57 -9.86 -10.53 19.40
C LEU A 57 -8.54 -10.06 18.75
N THR A 58 -7.81 -9.16 19.43
CA THR A 58 -6.56 -8.56 18.90
C THR A 58 -5.51 -9.59 18.49
N SER A 59 -5.43 -10.74 19.17
CA SER A 59 -4.48 -11.80 18.84
C SER A 59 -4.93 -12.70 17.69
N ALA A 60 -6.20 -12.68 17.30
CA ALA A 60 -6.76 -13.62 16.33
C ALA A 60 -6.06 -13.61 14.97
N PRO A 61 -5.84 -12.45 14.32
CA PRO A 61 -5.14 -12.42 13.03
C PRO A 61 -3.74 -13.02 13.09
N ARG A 62 -3.00 -12.78 14.19
CA ARG A 62 -1.64 -13.31 14.39
C ARG A 62 -1.65 -14.83 14.56
N VAL A 63 -2.56 -15.35 15.38
CA VAL A 63 -2.70 -16.79 15.61
C VAL A 63 -3.05 -17.48 14.30
N PHE A 64 -4.08 -16.98 13.59
CA PHE A 64 -4.52 -17.53 12.33
C PHE A 64 -3.41 -17.52 11.27
N THR A 65 -2.72 -16.38 11.11
CA THR A 65 -1.57 -16.26 10.20
C THR A 65 -0.48 -17.30 10.52
N LYS A 66 -0.21 -17.57 11.80
CA LYS A 66 0.81 -18.55 12.21
C LYS A 66 0.39 -19.98 11.84
N VAL A 67 -0.87 -20.36 12.06
CA VAL A 67 -1.38 -21.68 11.65
C VAL A 67 -1.32 -21.81 10.12
N MET A 68 -1.85 -20.82 9.39
CA MET A 68 -1.87 -20.83 7.92
C MET A 68 -0.48 -20.81 7.28
N SER A 69 0.54 -20.30 7.99
CA SER A 69 1.92 -20.33 7.48
C SER A 69 2.46 -21.75 7.29
N VAL A 70 2.01 -22.72 8.09
CA VAL A 70 2.39 -24.13 7.96
C VAL A 70 1.72 -24.76 6.74
N VAL A 71 0.43 -24.50 6.55
CA VAL A 71 -0.34 -24.96 5.38
C VAL A 71 0.27 -24.41 4.09
N ALA A 72 0.60 -23.12 4.07
CA ALA A 72 1.25 -22.49 2.92
C ALA A 72 2.67 -23.02 2.68
N ALA A 73 3.42 -23.39 3.73
CA ALA A 73 4.73 -24.01 3.58
C ALA A 73 4.63 -25.39 2.92
N GLU A 74 3.62 -26.19 3.28
CA GLU A 74 3.38 -27.49 2.64
C GLU A 74 3.01 -27.35 1.16
N LEU A 75 2.16 -26.39 0.81
CA LEU A 75 1.85 -26.11 -0.60
C LEU A 75 3.08 -25.67 -1.39
N ARG A 76 3.91 -24.79 -0.81
CA ARG A 76 5.16 -24.35 -1.44
C ARG A 76 6.15 -25.51 -1.61
N ARG A 77 6.20 -26.46 -0.67
CA ARG A 77 7.00 -27.68 -0.78
C ARG A 77 6.56 -28.53 -1.98
N LYS A 78 5.26 -28.49 -2.33
CA LYS A 78 4.69 -29.12 -3.54
C LYS A 78 4.88 -28.29 -4.82
N GLY A 79 5.63 -27.19 -4.78
CA GLY A 79 5.87 -26.30 -5.93
C GLY A 79 4.78 -25.27 -6.19
N ILE A 80 3.77 -25.17 -5.31
CA ILE A 80 2.64 -24.25 -5.50
C ILE A 80 3.03 -22.86 -4.98
N THR A 81 2.94 -21.86 -5.85
CA THR A 81 3.15 -20.47 -5.44
C THR A 81 1.85 -19.88 -4.88
N VAL A 82 1.80 -19.76 -3.55
CA VAL A 82 0.63 -19.28 -2.80
C VAL A 82 0.98 -18.11 -1.87
N PHE A 83 0.05 -17.14 -1.80
CA PHE A 83 0.12 -15.93 -1.02
C PHE A 83 -1.10 -15.86 -0.07
N PRO A 84 -1.00 -16.45 1.14
CA PRO A 84 -2.06 -16.38 2.12
C PRO A 84 -2.07 -15.01 2.82
N TYR A 85 -3.20 -14.31 2.76
CA TYR A 85 -3.48 -13.12 3.57
C TYR A 85 -4.75 -13.38 4.37
N LEU A 86 -4.58 -13.85 5.62
CA LEU A 86 -5.71 -14.29 6.43
C LEU A 86 -6.58 -15.29 5.63
N ASP A 87 -7.86 -14.96 5.44
CA ASP A 87 -8.87 -15.68 4.67
C ASP A 87 -8.71 -15.56 3.14
N ASP A 88 -8.09 -14.49 2.64
CA ASP A 88 -7.85 -14.25 1.22
C ASP A 88 -6.54 -14.91 0.75
N TRP A 89 -6.62 -15.91 -0.11
CA TRP A 89 -5.45 -16.63 -0.65
C TRP A 89 -5.33 -16.44 -2.15
N LEU A 90 -4.18 -15.93 -2.60
CA LEU A 90 -3.87 -15.85 -4.03
C LEU A 90 -2.94 -16.99 -4.43
N ILE A 91 -3.29 -17.71 -5.48
CA ILE A 91 -2.44 -18.75 -6.08
C ILE A 91 -2.07 -18.26 -7.48
N LYS A 92 -0.80 -18.45 -7.87
CA LYS A 92 -0.36 -18.12 -9.23
C LYS A 92 0.37 -19.27 -9.90
N ALA A 93 0.33 -19.28 -11.24
CA ALA A 93 1.11 -20.18 -12.07
C ALA A 93 1.41 -19.54 -13.45
N LYS A 94 2.15 -20.25 -14.30
CA LYS A 94 2.55 -19.79 -15.64
C LYS A 94 1.55 -20.12 -16.76
N SER A 95 0.59 -21.01 -16.50
CA SER A 95 -0.47 -21.37 -17.44
C SER A 95 -1.80 -21.54 -16.70
N PRO A 96 -2.94 -21.43 -17.39
CA PRO A 96 -4.26 -21.61 -16.78
C PRO A 96 -4.47 -23.05 -16.29
N GLU A 97 -3.94 -24.05 -16.99
CA GLU A 97 -4.03 -25.46 -16.59
C GLU A 97 -3.24 -25.71 -15.30
N LEU A 98 -2.04 -25.13 -15.20
CA LEU A 98 -1.20 -25.29 -14.02
C LEU A 98 -1.80 -24.60 -12.79
N VAL A 99 -2.41 -23.41 -12.96
CA VAL A 99 -3.05 -22.74 -11.82
C VAL A 99 -4.30 -23.49 -11.35
N LEU A 100 -5.04 -24.14 -12.25
CA LEU A 100 -6.15 -25.03 -11.88
C LEU A 100 -5.67 -26.26 -11.12
N HIS A 101 -4.59 -26.90 -11.56
CA HIS A 101 -3.99 -28.02 -10.84
C HIS A 101 -3.52 -27.60 -9.43
N HIS A 102 -2.89 -26.43 -9.33
CA HIS A 102 -2.51 -25.84 -8.04
C HIS A 102 -3.72 -25.52 -7.16
N LEU A 103 -4.80 -25.02 -7.75
CA LEU A 103 -6.07 -24.75 -7.06
C LEU A 103 -6.63 -26.03 -6.47
N GLN A 104 -6.79 -27.09 -7.28
CA GLN A 104 -7.32 -28.38 -6.84
C GLN A 104 -6.49 -28.96 -5.69
N SER A 105 -5.15 -28.93 -5.82
CA SER A 105 -4.24 -29.38 -4.76
C SER A 105 -4.37 -28.55 -3.48
N THR A 106 -4.63 -27.25 -3.63
CA THR A 106 -4.80 -26.32 -2.49
C THR A 106 -6.14 -26.54 -1.81
N THR A 107 -7.24 -26.62 -2.57
CA THR A 107 -8.58 -26.84 -2.01
C THR A 107 -8.71 -28.22 -1.39
N GLN A 108 -8.06 -29.25 -1.95
CA GLN A 108 -8.01 -30.58 -1.33
C GLN A 108 -7.29 -30.54 0.01
N LEU A 109 -6.11 -29.91 0.08
CA LEU A 109 -5.40 -29.79 1.36
C LEU A 109 -6.20 -28.99 2.40
N LEU A 110 -6.86 -27.92 1.98
CA LEU A 110 -7.72 -27.14 2.86
C LEU A 110 -8.88 -27.98 3.38
N PHE A 111 -9.55 -28.73 2.50
CA PHE A 111 -10.63 -29.65 2.86
C PHE A 111 -10.17 -30.74 3.83
N ASP A 112 -9.02 -31.37 3.58
CA ASP A 112 -8.43 -32.40 4.46
C ASP A 112 -8.09 -31.85 5.86
N LEU A 113 -7.93 -30.53 5.98
CA LEU A 113 -7.67 -29.81 7.23
C LEU A 113 -8.94 -29.17 7.82
N ASP A 114 -10.12 -29.58 7.35
CA ASP A 114 -11.45 -29.09 7.73
C ASP A 114 -11.70 -27.59 7.43
N PHE A 115 -10.91 -26.96 6.55
CA PHE A 115 -11.20 -25.60 6.07
C PHE A 115 -12.21 -25.61 4.94
N SER A 116 -13.18 -24.70 5.04
CA SER A 116 -14.21 -24.50 4.02
C SER A 116 -13.86 -23.31 3.11
N VAL A 117 -14.05 -23.50 1.80
CA VAL A 117 -13.89 -22.43 0.79
C VAL A 117 -15.24 -21.74 0.56
N ASN A 118 -15.22 -20.42 0.64
CA ASN A 118 -16.34 -19.57 0.29
C ASN A 118 -16.38 -19.34 -1.22
N VAL A 119 -17.03 -20.26 -1.94
CA VAL A 119 -17.11 -20.23 -3.41
C VAL A 119 -17.65 -18.90 -3.95
N PRO A 120 -18.74 -18.30 -3.41
CA PRO A 120 -19.26 -17.02 -3.90
C PRO A 120 -18.31 -15.82 -3.80
N LYS A 121 -17.42 -15.79 -2.80
CA LYS A 121 -16.41 -14.72 -2.65
C LYS A 121 -15.08 -15.05 -3.33
N SER A 122 -14.87 -16.31 -3.68
CA SER A 122 -13.66 -16.76 -4.36
C SER A 122 -13.70 -16.45 -5.86
N HIS A 123 -12.52 -16.37 -6.47
CA HIS A 123 -12.34 -16.31 -7.92
C HIS A 123 -11.58 -17.57 -8.32
N LEU A 124 -12.32 -18.65 -8.56
CA LEU A 124 -11.77 -19.99 -8.80
C LEU A 124 -11.42 -20.24 -10.27
N GLU A 125 -11.93 -19.40 -11.17
CA GLU A 125 -11.59 -19.44 -12.59
C GLU A 125 -10.21 -18.80 -12.84
N PRO A 126 -9.33 -19.43 -13.64
CA PRO A 126 -8.04 -18.84 -13.99
C PRO A 126 -8.23 -17.50 -14.67
N SER A 127 -7.60 -16.47 -14.11
CA SER A 127 -7.66 -15.12 -14.64
C SER A 127 -6.31 -14.42 -14.56
N GLN A 128 -6.06 -13.54 -15.52
CA GLN A 128 -4.93 -12.60 -15.49
C GLN A 128 -5.34 -11.25 -14.89
N ARG A 129 -6.62 -11.07 -14.56
CA ARG A 129 -7.16 -9.86 -13.95
C ARG A 129 -8.17 -10.17 -12.84
N LEU A 130 -7.79 -9.94 -11.59
CA LEU A 130 -8.69 -10.16 -10.44
C LEU A 130 -8.44 -9.19 -9.28
N LEU A 131 -9.40 -9.11 -8.37
CA LEU A 131 -9.31 -8.33 -7.14
C LEU A 131 -8.66 -9.17 -6.02
N PHE A 132 -7.61 -8.66 -5.39
CA PHE A 132 -6.98 -9.30 -4.22
C PHE A 132 -6.50 -8.24 -3.22
N ILE A 133 -6.81 -8.42 -1.93
CA ILE A 133 -6.41 -7.57 -0.80
C ILE A 133 -6.52 -6.05 -1.08
N GLY A 134 -7.62 -5.65 -1.72
CA GLY A 134 -7.93 -4.26 -2.03
C GLY A 134 -7.18 -3.67 -3.23
N ALA A 135 -6.68 -4.50 -4.15
CA ALA A 135 -6.08 -4.10 -5.41
C ALA A 135 -6.59 -4.96 -6.57
N VAL A 136 -6.87 -4.36 -7.71
CA VAL A 136 -7.07 -5.11 -8.96
C VAL A 136 -5.69 -5.39 -9.55
N LEU A 137 -5.34 -6.66 -9.63
CA LEU A 137 -4.08 -7.14 -10.18
C LEU A 137 -4.32 -7.50 -11.65
N ASP A 138 -3.54 -6.93 -12.56
CA ASP A 138 -3.59 -7.22 -14.00
C ASP A 138 -2.20 -7.67 -14.48
N THR A 139 -2.02 -8.98 -14.64
CA THR A 139 -0.76 -9.56 -15.08
C THR A 139 -0.59 -9.44 -16.60
N THR A 140 -1.63 -9.19 -17.38
CA THR A 140 -1.50 -8.90 -18.81
C THR A 140 -0.79 -7.58 -19.04
N LEU A 141 -1.19 -6.54 -18.27
CA LEU A 141 -0.58 -5.22 -18.27
C LEU A 141 0.64 -5.10 -17.35
N ASN A 142 0.85 -6.08 -16.46
CA ASN A 142 1.87 -6.04 -15.40
C ASN A 142 1.69 -4.84 -14.46
N GLN A 143 0.43 -4.55 -14.11
CA GLN A 143 0.02 -3.36 -13.38
C GLN A 143 -1.04 -3.68 -12.31
N ALA A 144 -1.04 -2.90 -11.23
CA ALA A 144 -2.05 -2.92 -10.20
C ALA A 144 -2.89 -1.63 -10.23
N PHE A 145 -4.17 -1.74 -9.92
CA PHE A 145 -5.13 -0.64 -9.97
C PHE A 145 -5.94 -0.56 -8.67
N PRO A 146 -6.42 0.64 -8.28
CA PRO A 146 -7.48 0.75 -7.28
C PRO A 146 -8.74 -0.01 -7.71
N PRO A 147 -9.50 -0.61 -6.76
CA PRO A 147 -10.80 -1.18 -7.07
C PRO A 147 -11.77 -0.12 -7.62
N PRO A 148 -12.68 -0.47 -8.56
CA PRO A 148 -13.61 0.50 -9.15
C PRO A 148 -14.43 1.28 -8.11
N GLN A 149 -14.92 0.61 -7.07
CA GLN A 149 -15.66 1.26 -5.97
C GLN A 149 -14.80 2.32 -5.27
N ARG A 150 -13.50 2.06 -5.09
CA ARG A 150 -12.58 3.00 -4.45
C ARG A 150 -12.35 4.24 -5.31
N ILE A 151 -12.29 4.07 -6.63
CA ILE A 151 -12.20 5.19 -7.58
C ILE A 151 -13.46 6.05 -7.48
N GLN A 152 -14.64 5.42 -7.49
CA GLN A 152 -15.92 6.11 -7.33
C GLN A 152 -16.03 6.86 -6.00
N ASP A 153 -15.64 6.23 -4.89
CA ASP A 153 -15.65 6.86 -3.56
C ASP A 153 -14.78 8.11 -3.51
N ILE A 154 -13.59 8.07 -4.14
CA ILE A 154 -12.69 9.23 -4.24
C ILE A 154 -13.31 10.32 -5.12
N GLN A 155 -13.80 9.95 -6.31
CA GLN A 155 -14.43 10.88 -7.25
C GLN A 155 -15.69 11.55 -6.68
N ALA A 156 -16.45 10.85 -5.84
CA ALA A 156 -17.61 11.39 -5.16
C ALA A 156 -17.25 12.35 -4.00
N LEU A 157 -16.18 12.06 -3.25
CA LEU A 157 -15.81 12.86 -2.08
C LEU A 157 -15.00 14.11 -2.42
N VAL A 158 -14.04 14.01 -3.34
CA VAL A 158 -13.10 15.11 -3.66
C VAL A 158 -13.80 16.44 -4.02
N PRO A 159 -14.89 16.48 -4.80
CA PRO A 159 -15.56 17.74 -5.15
C PRO A 159 -16.03 18.58 -3.96
N MET A 160 -16.25 17.96 -2.79
CA MET A 160 -16.65 18.66 -1.57
C MET A 160 -15.52 19.53 -0.96
N PHE A 161 -14.26 19.24 -1.29
CA PHE A 161 -13.08 19.80 -0.63
C PHE A 161 -12.53 21.01 -1.40
N GLN A 162 -13.38 21.99 -1.66
CA GLN A 162 -12.99 23.23 -2.32
C GLN A 162 -12.17 24.14 -1.40
N ASN A 163 -11.37 25.04 -1.98
CA ASN A 163 -10.60 26.01 -1.21
C ASN A 163 -11.53 26.84 -0.29
N GLY A 164 -11.20 26.89 1.00
CA GLY A 164 -11.97 27.61 2.01
C GLY A 164 -13.17 26.83 2.57
N ALA A 165 -13.52 25.67 2.01
CA ALA A 165 -14.61 24.83 2.52
C ALA A 165 -14.28 24.34 3.94
N VAL A 166 -15.30 24.28 4.80
CA VAL A 166 -15.19 23.77 6.17
C VAL A 166 -15.76 22.36 6.21
N ILE A 167 -14.89 21.37 6.41
CA ILE A 167 -15.23 19.95 6.27
C ILE A 167 -15.08 19.24 7.62
N PRO A 168 -16.06 18.40 8.04
CA PRO A 168 -15.93 17.61 9.25
C PRO A 168 -14.64 16.76 9.25
N VAL A 169 -13.97 16.69 10.41
CA VAL A 169 -12.70 15.94 10.57
C VAL A 169 -12.84 14.50 10.08
N LEU A 170 -13.94 13.83 10.41
CA LEU A 170 -14.22 12.46 9.96
C LEU A 170 -14.22 12.30 8.44
N LYS A 171 -14.73 13.28 7.68
CA LYS A 171 -14.70 13.24 6.22
C LYS A 171 -13.29 13.44 5.68
N VAL A 172 -12.49 14.31 6.31
CA VAL A 172 -11.07 14.50 5.95
C VAL A 172 -10.28 13.21 6.21
N LEU A 173 -10.46 12.58 7.38
CA LEU A 173 -9.83 11.32 7.74
C LEU A 173 -10.24 10.18 6.80
N ARG A 174 -11.53 10.11 6.43
CA ARG A 174 -12.03 9.13 5.44
C ARG A 174 -11.33 9.31 4.09
N LEU A 175 -11.24 10.54 3.58
CA LEU A 175 -10.58 10.80 2.30
C LEU A 175 -9.07 10.46 2.35
N LEU A 176 -8.38 10.83 3.44
CA LEU A 176 -6.99 10.44 3.65
C LEU A 176 -6.81 8.91 3.74
N GLY A 177 -7.77 8.19 4.32
CA GLY A 177 -7.80 6.73 4.35
C GLY A 177 -7.91 6.12 2.95
N LEU A 178 -8.80 6.68 2.11
CA LEU A 178 -8.92 6.28 0.71
C LEU A 178 -7.60 6.50 -0.05
N PHE A 179 -6.98 7.67 0.09
CA PHE A 179 -5.68 7.95 -0.53
C PHE A 179 -4.58 7.01 -0.03
N ALA A 180 -4.53 6.74 1.27
CA ALA A 180 -3.57 5.83 1.86
C ALA A 180 -3.68 4.42 1.24
N SER A 181 -4.91 3.96 0.98
CA SER A 181 -5.15 2.67 0.32
C SER A 181 -4.78 2.63 -1.17
N CYS A 182 -4.57 3.79 -1.80
CA CYS A 182 -4.13 3.92 -3.19
C CYS A 182 -2.61 4.13 -3.33
N ILE A 183 -1.85 4.30 -2.24
CA ILE A 183 -0.41 4.58 -2.26
C ILE A 183 0.40 3.58 -3.09
N LEU A 184 0.01 2.30 -3.08
CA LEU A 184 0.69 1.26 -3.83
C LEU A 184 0.15 1.08 -5.25
N LEU A 185 -0.94 1.76 -5.62
CA LEU A 185 -1.75 1.52 -6.82
C LEU A 185 -1.78 2.72 -7.77
N VAL A 186 -1.46 3.91 -7.26
CA VAL A 186 -1.50 5.17 -7.99
C VAL A 186 -0.13 5.84 -7.87
N THR A 187 0.49 6.10 -9.02
CA THR A 187 1.79 6.78 -9.09
C THR A 187 1.63 8.22 -8.57
N HIS A 188 2.55 8.68 -7.70
CA HIS A 188 2.50 9.99 -7.04
C HIS A 188 1.35 10.20 -6.04
N ALA A 189 0.60 9.16 -5.65
CA ALA A 189 -0.44 9.26 -4.64
C ALA A 189 0.03 9.91 -3.33
N ARG A 190 1.23 9.56 -2.84
CA ARG A 190 1.75 10.14 -1.59
C ARG A 190 2.04 11.63 -1.71
N TRP A 191 2.51 12.06 -2.87
CA TRP A 191 2.75 13.46 -3.15
C TRP A 191 1.47 14.28 -3.03
N HIS A 192 0.42 13.90 -3.78
CA HIS A 192 -0.85 14.63 -3.83
C HIS A 192 -1.77 14.42 -2.62
N MET A 193 -1.39 13.61 -1.63
CA MET A 193 -2.07 13.58 -0.33
C MET A 193 -1.42 14.50 0.71
N ARG A 194 -0.18 14.99 0.49
CA ARG A 194 0.57 15.75 1.51
C ARG A 194 -0.12 17.04 1.89
N ALA A 195 -0.58 17.83 0.93
CA ALA A 195 -1.19 19.12 1.24
C ALA A 195 -2.43 18.97 2.13
N LEU A 196 -3.26 17.94 1.91
CA LEU A 196 -4.39 17.64 2.79
C LEU A 196 -3.96 17.17 4.19
N GLN A 197 -2.92 16.34 4.29
CA GLN A 197 -2.37 15.94 5.59
C GLN A 197 -1.86 17.14 6.40
N TRP A 198 -1.16 18.07 5.74
CA TRP A 198 -0.70 19.31 6.36
C TRP A 198 -1.85 20.23 6.78
N CYS A 199 -2.85 20.37 5.91
CA CYS A 199 -4.06 21.12 6.19
C CYS A 199 -4.78 20.61 7.45
N LEU A 200 -4.92 19.29 7.59
CA LEU A 200 -5.46 18.65 8.79
C LEU A 200 -4.56 18.88 10.00
N ARG A 201 -3.26 18.56 9.91
CA ARG A 201 -2.33 18.59 11.05
C ARG A 201 -2.16 19.98 11.66
N ARG A 202 -2.33 21.05 10.89
CA ARG A 202 -2.29 22.45 11.39
C ARG A 202 -3.52 22.84 12.20
N GLN A 203 -4.63 22.13 12.04
CA GLN A 203 -5.93 22.48 12.63
C GLN A 203 -6.43 21.42 13.63
N TRP A 204 -5.93 20.18 13.53
CA TRP A 204 -6.41 19.06 14.32
C TRP A 204 -5.29 18.04 14.60
N SER A 205 -5.37 17.37 15.74
CA SER A 205 -4.49 16.24 16.08
C SER A 205 -5.25 15.15 16.83
N GLN A 206 -4.84 13.89 16.69
CA GLN A 206 -5.51 12.76 17.34
C GLN A 206 -5.51 12.85 18.88
N HIS A 207 -4.51 13.51 19.48
CA HIS A 207 -4.37 13.58 20.94
C HIS A 207 -5.14 14.72 21.59
N LYS A 208 -5.48 15.78 20.84
CA LYS A 208 -6.06 17.02 21.38
C LYS A 208 -7.29 17.52 20.61
N GLY A 209 -7.53 16.98 19.42
CA GLY A 209 -8.54 17.47 18.51
C GLY A 209 -9.88 16.76 18.73
N ASP A 210 -10.95 17.55 18.64
CA ASP A 210 -12.32 17.06 18.65
C ASP A 210 -12.64 16.33 17.33
N ILE A 211 -13.18 15.11 17.42
CA ILE A 211 -13.58 14.30 16.27
C ILE A 211 -14.81 14.87 15.56
N GLU A 212 -15.65 15.61 16.29
CA GLU A 212 -16.83 16.31 15.79
C GLU A 212 -16.48 17.69 15.19
N GLY A 213 -15.23 18.10 15.33
CA GLY A 213 -14.70 19.34 14.77
C GLY A 213 -14.65 19.36 13.24
N SER A 214 -14.15 20.48 12.72
CA SER A 214 -14.03 20.72 11.29
C SER A 214 -12.67 21.30 10.90
N VAL A 215 -12.32 21.16 9.63
CA VAL A 215 -11.06 21.60 9.03
C VAL A 215 -11.39 22.51 7.87
N LYS A 216 -10.81 23.71 7.85
CA LYS A 216 -10.88 24.62 6.71
C LYS A 216 -9.86 24.19 5.66
N ILE A 217 -10.32 23.85 4.46
CA ILE A 217 -9.47 23.37 3.37
C ILE A 217 -8.61 24.51 2.81
N SER A 218 -7.29 24.31 2.80
CA SER A 218 -6.33 25.27 2.24
C SER A 218 -6.30 25.25 0.71
N ARG A 219 -5.82 26.32 0.09
CA ARG A 219 -5.61 26.41 -1.37
C ARG A 219 -4.71 25.30 -1.92
N ASP A 220 -3.62 24.97 -1.22
CA ASP A 220 -2.69 23.91 -1.63
C ASP A 220 -3.40 22.55 -1.64
N ALA A 221 -4.13 22.24 -0.57
CA ALA A 221 -4.92 21.01 -0.48
C ALA A 221 -5.96 20.92 -1.60
N ALA A 222 -6.74 21.99 -1.84
CA ALA A 222 -7.72 22.01 -2.91
C ALA A 222 -7.09 21.84 -4.31
N THR A 223 -5.89 22.39 -4.52
CA THR A 223 -5.13 22.24 -5.78
C THR A 223 -4.70 20.78 -5.98
N ASP A 224 -4.09 20.16 -4.98
CA ASP A 224 -3.65 18.76 -5.04
C ASP A 224 -4.83 17.79 -5.21
N LEU A 225 -5.98 18.11 -4.62
CA LEU A 225 -7.19 17.29 -4.74
C LEU A 225 -7.73 17.25 -6.17
N LYS A 226 -7.56 18.31 -6.96
CA LYS A 226 -7.94 18.30 -8.39
C LYS A 226 -7.13 17.27 -9.18
N TRP A 227 -5.86 17.04 -8.81
CA TRP A 227 -5.04 16.03 -9.47
C TRP A 227 -5.64 14.63 -9.31
N TRP A 228 -6.20 14.30 -8.14
CA TRP A 228 -6.79 12.98 -7.91
C TRP A 228 -7.96 12.63 -8.82
N ILE A 229 -8.74 13.64 -9.23
CA ILE A 229 -9.91 13.47 -10.10
C ILE A 229 -9.67 13.89 -11.54
N ALA A 230 -8.46 14.36 -11.87
CA ALA A 230 -8.08 14.63 -13.25
C ALA A 230 -7.95 13.30 -14.02
N ASP A 231 -8.18 13.37 -15.32
CA ASP A 231 -8.30 12.20 -16.19
C ASP A 231 -7.12 11.24 -16.03
N ASP A 232 -7.45 9.95 -16.03
CA ASP A 232 -6.56 8.80 -15.95
C ASP A 232 -5.74 8.61 -14.66
N ASN A 233 -5.60 9.56 -13.74
CA ASN A 233 -4.68 9.41 -12.61
C ASN A 233 -5.03 8.21 -11.70
N LEU A 234 -6.32 7.96 -11.46
CA LEU A 234 -6.81 6.81 -10.71
C LEU A 234 -6.87 5.52 -11.55
N CYS A 235 -6.89 5.64 -12.88
CA CYS A 235 -7.16 4.53 -13.81
C CYS A 235 -5.93 4.05 -14.58
N ARG A 236 -4.81 4.79 -14.56
CA ARG A 236 -3.57 4.48 -15.30
C ARG A 236 -2.87 3.22 -14.79
N GLY A 237 -3.13 2.84 -13.55
CA GLY A 237 -2.46 1.74 -12.87
C GLY A 237 -1.00 2.02 -12.54
N ARG A 238 -0.41 1.13 -11.75
CA ARG A 238 0.99 1.19 -11.35
C ARG A 238 1.67 -0.14 -11.64
N PRO A 239 2.85 -0.14 -12.30
CA PRO A 239 3.62 -1.36 -12.48
C PRO A 239 3.90 -2.09 -11.16
N PHE A 240 3.84 -3.42 -11.18
CA PHE A 240 4.11 -4.27 -10.02
C PHE A 240 5.49 -4.04 -9.41
N THR A 241 6.49 -3.86 -10.29
CA THR A 241 7.87 -3.56 -9.96
C THR A 241 8.28 -2.25 -10.63
N GLN A 242 9.19 -1.52 -9.99
CA GLN A 242 9.87 -0.42 -10.68
C GLN A 242 10.93 -1.00 -11.62
N PRO A 243 11.18 -0.38 -12.78
CA PRO A 243 12.28 -0.80 -13.63
C PRO A 243 13.60 -0.69 -12.85
N PRO A 244 14.52 -1.67 -12.98
CA PRO A 244 15.82 -1.59 -12.32
C PRO A 244 16.53 -0.30 -12.73
N PRO A 245 17.27 0.34 -11.81
CA PRO A 245 18.00 1.55 -12.15
C PRO A 245 19.06 1.22 -13.20
N VAL A 246 19.07 1.99 -14.28
CA VAL A 246 20.07 1.89 -15.35
C VAL A 246 21.24 2.84 -15.07
N THR A 247 20.95 3.91 -14.34
CA THR A 247 21.90 4.99 -14.08
C THR A 247 21.94 5.32 -12.59
N THR A 248 23.14 5.57 -12.08
CA THR A 248 23.37 5.96 -10.69
C THR A 248 23.92 7.38 -10.62
N VAL A 249 23.28 8.22 -9.80
CA VAL A 249 23.76 9.56 -9.46
C VAL A 249 24.17 9.54 -7.99
N ILE A 250 25.41 9.90 -7.71
CA ILE A 250 25.94 10.01 -6.34
C ILE A 250 25.94 11.49 -5.98
N THR A 251 25.43 11.84 -4.80
CA THR A 251 25.35 13.23 -4.35
C THR A 251 25.90 13.36 -2.94
N ASP A 252 26.58 14.47 -2.68
CA ASP A 252 27.06 14.84 -1.36
C ASP A 252 26.83 16.34 -1.12
N ALA A 253 26.59 16.70 0.13
CA ALA A 253 26.38 18.07 0.57
C ALA A 253 27.16 18.37 1.86
N SER A 254 27.94 19.44 1.82
CA SER A 254 28.58 20.02 3.00
C SER A 254 27.88 21.32 3.41
N THR A 255 28.34 21.97 4.48
CA THR A 255 27.89 23.32 4.85
C THR A 255 28.34 24.41 3.88
N LEU A 256 29.36 24.14 3.04
CA LEU A 256 29.92 25.13 2.11
C LEU A 256 29.36 25.00 0.68
N GLY A 257 29.09 23.77 0.26
CA GLY A 257 28.63 23.49 -1.10
C GLY A 257 28.17 22.05 -1.27
N TRP A 258 27.89 21.70 -2.52
CA TRP A 258 27.45 20.37 -2.94
C TRP A 258 28.27 19.86 -4.10
N GLY A 259 28.27 18.54 -4.25
CA GLY A 259 28.83 17.84 -5.39
C GLY A 259 27.92 16.70 -5.83
N ALA A 260 28.02 16.32 -7.09
CA ALA A 260 27.38 15.12 -7.61
C ALA A 260 28.17 14.51 -8.77
N HIS A 261 28.12 13.18 -8.84
CA HIS A 261 28.73 12.40 -9.90
C HIS A 261 27.71 11.56 -10.65
N LEU A 262 27.90 11.46 -11.97
CA LEU A 262 27.20 10.57 -12.88
C LEU A 262 28.25 9.91 -13.80
N GLY A 263 28.72 8.72 -13.43
CA GLY A 263 29.88 8.12 -14.07
C GLY A 263 31.09 9.05 -13.97
N ASP A 264 31.66 9.43 -15.12
CA ASP A 264 32.80 10.36 -15.19
C ASP A 264 32.39 11.84 -15.15
N LEU A 265 31.09 12.15 -15.20
CA LEU A 265 30.61 13.52 -15.11
C LEU A 265 30.56 13.98 -13.66
N GLU A 266 31.18 15.12 -13.38
CA GLU A 266 31.14 15.80 -12.08
C GLU A 266 30.44 17.15 -12.22
N ILE A 267 29.60 17.48 -11.24
CA ILE A 267 29.14 18.85 -11.02
C ILE A 267 29.27 19.21 -9.56
N LYS A 268 29.59 20.49 -9.30
CA LYS A 268 29.66 21.06 -7.96
C LYS A 268 29.24 22.51 -7.94
N GLY A 269 28.87 22.99 -6.77
CA GLY A 269 28.52 24.38 -6.54
C GLY A 269 28.62 24.77 -5.08
N LEU A 270 28.77 26.07 -4.83
CA LEU A 270 28.73 26.63 -3.49
C LEU A 270 27.29 26.97 -3.08
N TRP A 271 27.02 26.92 -1.79
CA TRP A 271 25.75 27.38 -1.25
C TRP A 271 25.69 28.89 -1.15
N SER A 272 24.48 29.44 -1.31
CA SER A 272 24.21 30.78 -0.81
C SER A 272 24.07 30.75 0.73
N PRO A 273 24.35 31.85 1.45
CA PRO A 273 24.32 31.85 2.92
C PRO A 273 22.98 31.45 3.56
N GLU A 274 21.88 31.52 2.80
CA GLU A 274 20.53 31.24 3.28
C GLU A 274 20.02 29.84 2.90
N GLU A 275 20.87 28.99 2.29
CA GLU A 275 20.43 27.67 1.86
C GLU A 275 20.10 26.77 3.07
N ARG A 276 18.87 26.27 3.09
CA ARG A 276 18.40 25.20 3.98
C ARG A 276 18.24 23.89 3.22
N MET A 277 18.20 22.78 3.95
CA MET A 277 17.91 21.44 3.38
C MET A 277 18.91 21.04 2.28
N LEU A 278 20.18 21.25 2.60
CA LEU A 278 21.31 21.16 1.67
C LEU A 278 21.31 19.84 0.89
N GLU A 279 21.00 18.74 1.57
CA GLU A 279 20.97 17.38 1.01
C GLU A 279 19.91 17.19 -0.09
N LEU A 280 18.65 17.52 0.22
CA LEU A 280 17.57 17.42 -0.77
C LEU A 280 17.79 18.41 -1.93
N ARG A 281 18.41 19.56 -1.66
CA ARG A 281 18.77 20.53 -2.69
C ARG A 281 19.92 20.03 -3.56
N ALA A 282 20.95 19.40 -2.99
CA ALA A 282 22.05 18.79 -3.72
C ALA A 282 21.50 17.73 -4.69
N VAL A 283 20.62 16.85 -4.21
CA VAL A 283 19.91 15.89 -5.08
C VAL A 283 19.14 16.60 -6.19
N ARG A 284 18.36 17.63 -5.88
CA ARG A 284 17.59 18.38 -6.89
C ARG A 284 18.50 19.04 -7.94
N LEU A 285 19.59 19.66 -7.51
CA LEU A 285 20.52 20.35 -8.41
C LEU A 285 21.28 19.35 -9.29
N ALA A 286 21.73 18.23 -8.72
CA ALA A 286 22.34 17.14 -9.45
C ALA A 286 21.40 16.60 -10.54
N LEU A 287 20.16 16.27 -10.18
CA LEU A 287 19.16 15.76 -11.13
C LEU A 287 18.82 16.79 -12.23
N LYS A 288 18.77 18.08 -11.91
CA LYS A 288 18.56 19.14 -12.91
C LYS A 288 19.74 19.28 -13.86
N ALA A 289 20.96 19.24 -13.33
CA ALA A 289 22.18 19.37 -14.13
C ALA A 289 22.36 18.19 -15.07
N PHE A 290 22.13 16.98 -14.58
CA PHE A 290 22.24 15.76 -15.38
C PHE A 290 20.98 15.43 -16.18
N LEU A 291 19.93 16.26 -16.13
CA LEU A 291 18.65 15.99 -16.79
C LEU A 291 18.77 15.58 -18.28
N PRO A 292 19.65 16.20 -19.11
CA PRO A 292 19.84 15.77 -20.49
C PRO A 292 20.30 14.32 -20.61
N SER A 293 21.15 13.86 -19.69
CA SER A 293 21.70 12.50 -19.66
C SER A 293 20.76 11.50 -18.97
N LEU A 294 19.85 11.96 -18.10
CA LEU A 294 18.94 11.10 -17.31
C LEU A 294 17.58 10.87 -17.97
N ARG A 295 17.22 11.65 -18.99
CA ARG A 295 15.86 11.65 -19.56
C ARG A 295 15.45 10.26 -20.06
N GLY A 296 14.29 9.79 -19.58
CA GLY A 296 13.72 8.49 -19.98
C GLY A 296 14.34 7.28 -19.29
N GLN A 297 15.27 7.48 -18.35
CA GLN A 297 15.95 6.39 -17.65
C GLN A 297 15.38 6.17 -16.25
N SER A 298 15.56 4.94 -15.73
CA SER A 298 15.40 4.65 -14.31
C SER A 298 16.68 5.04 -13.57
N VAL A 299 16.57 5.96 -12.61
CA VAL A 299 17.71 6.57 -11.92
C VAL A 299 17.72 6.19 -10.45
N GLN A 300 18.86 5.70 -9.97
CA GLN A 300 19.14 5.54 -8.55
C GLN A 300 19.95 6.74 -8.06
N VAL A 301 19.49 7.38 -6.99
CA VAL A 301 20.25 8.43 -6.31
C VAL A 301 20.87 7.83 -5.04
N LEU A 302 22.18 7.97 -4.90
CA LEU A 302 22.93 7.59 -3.71
C LEU A 302 23.29 8.85 -2.92
N THR A 303 22.85 8.88 -1.67
CA THR A 303 23.13 9.91 -0.66
C THR A 303 23.30 9.20 0.67
N ASP A 304 24.21 9.67 1.51
CA ASP A 304 24.41 9.19 2.87
C ASP A 304 23.39 9.81 3.87
N HIS A 305 22.66 10.86 3.45
CA HIS A 305 21.69 11.51 4.31
C HIS A 305 20.34 10.79 4.35
N THR A 306 20.16 10.00 5.40
CA THR A 306 18.97 9.15 5.63
C THR A 306 17.62 9.87 5.54
N THR A 307 17.55 11.12 5.99
CA THR A 307 16.29 11.90 5.94
C THR A 307 15.96 12.31 4.51
N ALA A 308 16.97 12.65 3.69
CA ALA A 308 16.75 13.02 2.29
C ALA A 308 16.29 11.80 1.50
N MET A 309 16.98 10.67 1.66
CA MET A 309 16.57 9.38 1.13
C MET A 309 15.12 9.03 1.52
N TRP A 310 14.76 9.19 2.79
CA TRP A 310 13.40 8.88 3.26
C TRP A 310 12.35 9.80 2.63
N TYR A 311 12.62 11.11 2.59
CA TYR A 311 11.70 12.09 2.02
C TYR A 311 11.47 11.87 0.53
N ILE A 312 12.51 11.56 -0.25
CA ILE A 312 12.39 11.23 -1.67
C ILE A 312 11.55 9.96 -1.85
N ASN A 313 11.91 8.87 -1.16
CA ASN A 313 11.23 7.58 -1.30
C ASN A 313 9.79 7.58 -0.78
N LYS A 314 9.46 8.48 0.16
CA LYS A 314 8.11 8.67 0.68
C LYS A 314 7.35 9.80 0.01
N GLN A 315 7.92 10.46 -1.00
CA GLN A 315 7.32 11.60 -1.71
C GLN A 315 6.85 12.66 -0.71
N GLY A 316 7.82 13.17 0.06
CA GLY A 316 7.62 14.11 1.15
C GLY A 316 7.38 13.46 2.50
N GLY A 317 7.05 14.30 3.48
CA GLY A 317 6.80 13.92 4.87
C GLY A 317 5.85 14.89 5.56
N VAL A 318 5.43 14.54 6.77
CA VAL A 318 4.56 15.40 7.59
C VAL A 318 5.33 16.12 8.70
N GLY A 319 6.61 15.79 8.91
CA GLY A 319 7.43 16.32 10.02
C GLY A 319 7.94 17.74 9.80
N SER A 320 8.28 18.09 8.55
CA SER A 320 8.71 19.41 8.15
C SER A 320 8.09 19.77 6.80
N TYR A 321 7.36 20.88 6.76
CA TYR A 321 6.70 21.37 5.56
C TYR A 321 7.72 21.82 4.53
N LEU A 322 8.83 22.39 4.99
CA LEU A 322 9.92 22.86 4.15
C LEU A 322 10.55 21.69 3.36
N LEU A 323 10.64 20.49 3.95
CA LEU A 323 11.25 19.31 3.33
C LEU A 323 10.40 18.65 2.22
N CYS A 324 9.15 19.09 2.02
CA CYS A 324 8.35 18.68 0.86
C CYS A 324 8.69 19.58 -0.33
N ILE A 325 9.76 19.22 -1.05
CA ILE A 325 10.21 19.91 -2.28
C ILE A 325 9.51 19.34 -3.48
#